data_AF-A0A943X8A8-F1
#
_entry.id   AF-A0A943X8A8-F1
#
_cell.length_a   1.000
_cell.length_b   1.000
_cell.length_c   1.000
_cell.angle_alpha   90.00
_cell.angle_beta   90.00
_cell.angle_gamma   90.00
#
_symmetry.space_group_name_H-M   'P 1'
#
loop_
_entity.id
_entity.type
_entity.pdbx_description
1 polymer ?
#
loop_
_entity_poly.entity_id
_entity_poly.type
_entity_poly.pdbx_seq_one_letter_code
_entity_poly.pdbx_strand_id
1 'polypeptide(L)'
;MNLNRAHRKIEHEKLNREVMSKVEGRVIPRVQCACLAATALVLHDKFGFGQKRLNKYIEEVFYIFESIYTQYTDFDDIKRCIYDELGIDFEEIEEKRLAQQG
;
A
#
# COMPACT_ATOMS: atom_id res chain seq x y z
N MET A 1 -36.90 -14.17 15.71
CA MET A 1 -35.72 -13.72 14.93
C MET A 1 -36.21 -13.24 13.57
N ASN A 2 -35.95 -11.99 13.16
CA ASN A 2 -36.63 -11.38 12.00
C ASN A 2 -35.88 -11.71 10.69
N LEU A 3 -36.42 -12.66 9.92
CA LEU A 3 -35.83 -13.22 8.69
C LEU A 3 -35.42 -12.16 7.65
N ASN A 4 -36.06 -10.99 7.63
CA ASN A 4 -35.75 -9.89 6.72
C ASN A 4 -34.40 -9.19 7.05
N ARG A 5 -34.03 -9.11 8.34
CA ARG A 5 -32.70 -8.59 8.74
C ARG A 5 -31.58 -9.55 8.39
N ALA A 6 -31.82 -10.86 8.50
CA ALA A 6 -30.85 -11.89 8.16
C ALA A 6 -30.53 -11.91 6.64
N HIS A 7 -31.56 -11.83 5.78
CA HIS A 7 -31.37 -11.77 4.33
C HIS A 7 -30.59 -10.51 3.90
N ARG A 8 -30.95 -9.33 4.43
CA ARG A 8 -30.19 -8.09 4.14
C ARG A 8 -28.73 -8.17 4.57
N LYS A 9 -28.44 -8.82 5.70
CA LYS A 9 -27.06 -9.03 6.16
C LYS A 9 -26.27 -9.92 5.19
N ILE A 10 -26.88 -11.01 4.72
CA ILE A 10 -26.26 -11.94 3.77
C ILE A 10 -25.98 -11.26 2.42
N GLU A 11 -26.94 -10.48 1.90
CA GLU A 11 -26.76 -9.72 0.66
C GLU A 11 -25.64 -8.68 0.79
N HIS A 12 -25.60 -7.96 1.92
CA HIS A 12 -24.54 -6.99 2.20
C HIS A 12 -23.15 -7.65 2.30
N GLU A 13 -23.04 -8.79 3.00
CA GLU A 13 -21.78 -9.56 3.08
C GLU A 13 -21.35 -10.12 1.72
N LYS A 14 -22.29 -10.48 0.85
CA LYS A 14 -22.01 -10.94 -0.52
C LYS A 14 -21.49 -9.79 -1.38
N LEU A 15 -22.16 -8.63 -1.34
CA LEU A 15 -21.73 -7.42 -2.04
C LEU A 15 -20.33 -6.99 -1.58
N ASN A 16 -20.08 -6.98 -0.27
CA ASN A 16 -18.76 -6.64 0.28
C ASN A 16 -17.67 -7.58 -0.22
N ARG A 17 -17.91 -8.90 -0.22
CA ARG A 17 -16.94 -9.86 -0.78
C ARG A 17 -16.66 -9.64 -2.25
N GLU A 18 -17.68 -9.34 -3.05
CA GLU A 18 -17.50 -9.08 -4.48
C GLU A 18 -16.68 -7.80 -4.73
N VAL A 19 -16.96 -6.75 -3.97
CA VAL A 19 -16.19 -5.49 -4.03
C VAL A 19 -14.73 -5.74 -3.65
N MET A 20 -14.49 -6.40 -2.51
CA MET A 20 -13.12 -6.69 -2.04
C MET A 20 -12.34 -7.53 -3.06
N SER A 21 -12.95 -8.58 -3.61
CA SER A 21 -12.31 -9.40 -4.65
C SER A 21 -11.93 -8.58 -5.90
N LYS A 22 -12.78 -7.64 -6.32
CA LYS A 22 -12.46 -6.74 -7.45
C LYS A 22 -11.33 -5.77 -7.12
N VAL A 23 -11.28 -5.25 -5.90
CA VAL A 23 -10.21 -4.37 -5.42
C VAL A 23 -8.88 -5.12 -5.42
N GLU A 24 -8.84 -6.29 -4.79
CA GLU A 24 -7.66 -7.18 -4.72
C GLU A 24 -7.16 -7.58 -6.11
N GLY A 25 -8.07 -7.96 -7.01
CA GLY A 25 -7.69 -8.44 -8.34
C GLY A 25 -7.36 -7.35 -9.37
N ARG A 26 -7.67 -6.08 -9.13
CA ARG A 26 -7.51 -5.01 -10.14
C ARG A 26 -6.84 -3.75 -9.63
N VAL A 27 -7.24 -3.27 -8.46
CA VAL A 27 -6.80 -1.97 -7.95
C VAL A 27 -5.42 -2.12 -7.32
N ILE A 28 -5.26 -3.09 -6.41
CA ILE A 28 -4.00 -3.22 -5.67
C ILE A 28 -2.80 -3.46 -6.59
N PRO A 29 -2.83 -4.41 -7.56
CA PRO A 29 -1.69 -4.63 -8.45
C PRO A 29 -1.33 -3.39 -9.28
N ARG A 30 -2.34 -2.61 -9.71
CA ARG A 30 -2.11 -1.38 -10.47
C ARG A 30 -1.45 -0.29 -9.63
N VAL A 31 -1.89 -0.12 -8.38
CA VAL A 31 -1.28 0.85 -7.46
C VAL A 31 0.15 0.44 -7.14
N GLN A 32 0.41 -0.84 -6.86
CA GLN A 32 1.76 -1.36 -6.62
C GLN A 32 2.69 -1.12 -7.81
N CYS A 33 2.26 -1.46 -9.03
CA CYS A 33 3.02 -1.18 -10.25
C CYS A 33 3.28 0.31 -10.45
N ALA A 34 2.29 1.17 -10.23
CA ALA A 34 2.44 2.61 -10.40
C ALA A 34 3.44 3.21 -9.40
N CYS A 35 3.36 2.81 -8.12
CA CYS A 35 4.33 3.23 -7.10
C CYS A 35 5.75 2.77 -7.45
N LEU A 36 5.94 1.50 -7.80
CA LEU A 36 7.24 0.95 -8.19
C LEU A 36 7.83 1.66 -9.41
N ALA A 37 7.03 1.97 -10.42
CA ALA A 37 7.49 2.68 -11.61
C ALA A 37 7.95 4.10 -11.26
N ALA A 38 7.18 4.83 -10.44
CA ALA A 38 7.51 6.18 -10.03
C ALA A 38 8.79 6.23 -9.18
N THR A 39 8.92 5.33 -8.19
CA THR A 39 10.09 5.31 -7.32
C THR A 39 11.33 4.77 -8.05
N ALA A 40 11.20 3.77 -8.92
CA ALA A 40 12.32 3.27 -9.73
C ALA A 40 12.91 4.36 -10.63
N LEU A 41 12.07 5.21 -11.24
CA LEU A 41 12.53 6.34 -12.03
C LEU A 41 13.33 7.34 -11.19
N VAL A 42 12.83 7.69 -10.00
CA VAL A 42 13.54 8.59 -9.07
C VAL A 42 14.86 7.97 -8.61
N LEU A 43 14.86 6.70 -8.22
CA LEU A 43 16.06 5.98 -7.79
C LEU A 43 17.11 5.90 -8.90
N HIS A 44 16.67 5.72 -10.16
CA HIS A 44 17.57 5.74 -11.31
C HIS A 44 18.14 7.13 -11.57
N ASP A 45 17.27 8.11 -11.82
CA ASP A 45 17.66 9.42 -12.33
C ASP A 45 18.30 10.33 -11.28
N LYS A 46 17.86 10.22 -10.02
CA LYS A 46 18.30 11.09 -8.92
C LYS A 46 19.33 10.45 -8.01
N PHE A 47 19.28 9.13 -7.86
CA PHE A 47 20.17 8.39 -6.95
C PHE A 47 21.14 7.45 -7.69
N GLY A 48 21.09 7.38 -9.02
CA GLY A 48 22.05 6.64 -9.83
C GLY A 48 21.93 5.12 -9.69
N PHE A 49 20.74 4.59 -9.37
CA PHE A 49 20.56 3.15 -9.24
C PHE A 49 20.58 2.50 -10.62
N GLY A 50 21.54 1.60 -10.85
CA GLY A 50 21.56 0.74 -12.04
C GLY A 50 20.59 -0.43 -11.89
N GLN A 51 20.40 -1.19 -12.98
CA GLN A 51 19.46 -2.31 -13.07
C GLN A 51 19.51 -3.27 -11.88
N LYS A 52 20.70 -3.72 -11.45
CA LYS A 52 20.84 -4.66 -10.33
C LYS A 52 20.26 -4.13 -9.01
N ARG A 53 20.49 -2.84 -8.72
CA ARG A 53 19.95 -2.20 -7.50
C ARG A 53 18.45 -1.99 -7.58
N LEU A 54 17.93 -1.66 -8.77
CA LEU A 54 16.50 -1.52 -9.00
C LEU A 54 15.76 -2.85 -8.88
N ASN A 55 16.29 -3.93 -9.45
CA ASN A 55 15.69 -5.26 -9.32
C ASN A 55 15.62 -5.69 -7.85
N LYS A 56 16.71 -5.50 -7.10
CA LYS A 56 16.71 -5.79 -5.66
C LYS A 56 15.66 -4.93 -4.93
N TYR A 57 15.60 -3.63 -5.19
CA TYR A 57 14.57 -2.76 -4.59
C TYR A 57 13.14 -3.26 -4.87
N ILE A 58 12.85 -3.64 -6.12
CA ILE A 58 11.52 -4.13 -6.53
C ILE A 58 11.18 -5.44 -5.81
N GLU A 59 12.12 -6.38 -5.73
CA GLU A 59 11.96 -7.66 -5.03
C GLU A 59 11.65 -7.45 -3.54
N GLU A 60 12.42 -6.59 -2.85
CA GLU A 60 12.21 -6.28 -1.43
C GLU A 60 10.86 -5.60 -1.17
N VAL A 61 10.43 -4.68 -2.05
CA VAL A 61 9.11 -4.05 -1.94
C VAL A 61 7.98 -5.07 -2.12
N PHE A 62 8.12 -6.02 -3.05
CA PHE A 62 7.13 -7.10 -3.18
C PHE A 62 7.06 -7.98 -1.94
N TYR A 63 8.20 -8.28 -1.31
CA TYR A 63 8.25 -9.03 -0.07
C TYR A 63 7.53 -8.31 1.09
N ILE A 64 7.69 -6.98 1.18
CA ILE A 64 6.94 -6.17 2.17
C ILE A 64 5.44 -6.25 1.90
N PHE A 65 5.00 -6.12 0.64
CA PHE A 65 3.57 -6.25 0.31
C PHE A 65 3.03 -7.65 0.64
N GLU A 66 3.79 -8.71 0.37
CA GLU A 66 3.43 -10.07 0.77
C GLU A 66 3.31 -10.23 2.28
N SER A 67 4.21 -9.61 3.04
CA SER A 67 4.16 -9.59 4.51
C SER A 67 2.90 -8.90 5.04
N ILE A 68 2.43 -7.85 4.36
CA ILE A 68 1.14 -7.21 4.66
C ILE A 68 -0.03 -8.14 4.35
N TYR A 69 -0.02 -8.78 3.17
CA TYR A 69 -1.09 -9.73 2.79
C TYR A 69 -1.19 -10.93 3.73
N THR A 70 -0.05 -11.41 4.22
CA THR A 70 0.05 -12.53 5.17
C THR A 70 -0.18 -12.10 6.62
N GLN A 71 -0.51 -10.82 6.86
CA GLN A 71 -0.76 -10.24 8.18
C GLN A 71 0.43 -10.37 9.15
N TYR A 72 1.65 -10.48 8.62
CA TYR A 72 2.87 -10.46 9.41
C TYR A 72 3.23 -9.04 9.87
N THR A 73 2.81 -8.04 9.11
CA THR A 73 2.96 -6.61 9.43
C THR A 73 1.81 -5.82 8.81
N ASP A 74 1.70 -4.54 9.14
CA ASP A 74 0.80 -3.60 8.49
C ASP A 74 1.50 -2.26 8.20
N PHE A 75 0.78 -1.33 7.56
CA PHE A 75 1.34 -0.03 7.20
C PHE A 75 1.67 0.85 8.42
N ASP A 76 0.94 0.70 9.54
CA ASP A 76 1.19 1.50 10.75
C ASP A 76 2.45 1.01 11.45
N ASP A 77 2.67 -0.30 11.50
CA ASP A 77 3.92 -0.90 11.98
C ASP A 77 5.12 -0.44 11.15
N ILE A 78 4.99 -0.41 9.82
CA ILE A 78 6.06 0.06 8.92
C ILE A 78 6.36 1.55 9.16
N LYS A 79 5.32 2.41 9.23
CA LYS A 79 5.49 3.84 9.50
C LYS A 79 6.19 4.07 10.85
N ARG A 80 5.74 3.36 11.89
CA ARG A 80 6.34 3.44 13.23
C ARG A 80 7.81 3.02 13.23
N CYS A 81 8.13 1.90 12.57
CA CYS A 81 9.50 1.43 12.45
C CYS A 81 10.42 2.49 11.80
N ILE A 82 9.97 3.10 10.70
CA ILE A 82 10.72 4.15 10.01
C ILE A 82 10.86 5.43 10.87
N TYR A 83 9.83 5.80 11.63
CA TYR A 83 9.91 6.91 12.58
C TYR A 83 10.91 6.63 13.71
N ASP A 84 10.82 5.45 14.33
CA ASP A 84 11.69 5.07 15.46
C ASP A 84 13.16 4.96 15.05
N GLU A 85 13.45 4.45 13.85
CA GLU A 85 14.82 4.25 13.36
C GLU A 85 15.44 5.51 12.73
N LEU A 86 14.65 6.29 11.99
CA LEU A 86 15.16 7.36 11.12
C LEU A 86 14.59 8.75 11.46
N GLY A 87 13.59 8.84 12.34
CA GLY A 87 12.90 10.08 12.68
C GLY A 87 12.04 10.62 11.52
N ILE A 88 11.67 9.78 10.56
CA ILE A 88 10.87 10.19 9.40
C ILE A 88 9.39 10.00 9.73
N ASP A 89 8.65 11.11 9.80
CA ASP A 89 7.19 11.12 10.00
C ASP A 89 6.47 11.37 8.66
N PHE A 90 5.71 10.37 8.20
CA PHE A 90 4.97 10.46 6.94
C PHE A 90 3.75 11.39 7.02
N GLU A 91 3.13 11.55 8.19
CA GLU A 91 1.99 12.45 8.38
C GLU A 91 2.45 13.91 8.29
N GLU A 92 3.58 14.23 8.95
CA GLU A 92 4.21 15.56 8.85
C GLU A 92 4.61 15.91 7.41
N ILE A 93 5.14 14.94 6.66
CA ILE A 93 5.51 15.14 5.24
C ILE A 93 4.27 15.43 4.39
N GLU A 94 3.17 14.72 4.60
CA GLU A 94 1.95 14.92 3.84
C GLU A 94 1.29 16.27 4.16
N GLU A 95 1.23 16.66 5.43
CA GLU A 95 0.75 17.98 5.86
C GLU A 95 1.53 19.11 5.18
N LYS A 96 2.86 19.03 5.17
CA LYS A 96 3.72 20.01 4.49
C LYS A 96 3.47 20.06 2.99
N ARG A 97 3.24 18.91 2.33
CA ARG A 97 2.92 18.86 0.90
C ARG A 97 1.60 19.57 0.61
N LEU A 98 0.57 19.32 1.41
CA LEU A 98 -0.76 19.92 1.22
C LEU A 98 -0.74 21.43 1.49
N ALA A 99 0.00 21.88 2.51
CA ALA A 99 0.15 23.30 2.82
C ALA A 99 0.85 24.11 1.71
N GLN A 100 1.68 23.46 0.88
CA GLN A 100 2.35 24.10 -0.27
C GLN A 100 1.47 24.18 -1.53
N GLN A 101 0.29 23.55 -1.52
CA GLN A 101 -0.64 23.52 -2.64
C GLN A 101 -1.84 24.48 -2.48
N GLY A 102 -1.97 25.13 -1.32
CA GLY A 102 -2.96 26.16 -1.02
C GLY A 102 -2.36 27.57 -1.02
#